data_AF-A0A2N2F430-F1
#
_entry.id   AF-A0A2N2F430-F1
#
_cell.length_a   1.000
_cell.length_b   1.000
_cell.length_c   1.000
_cell.angle_alpha   90.00
_cell.angle_beta   90.00
_cell.angle_gamma   90.00
#
_symmetry.space_group_name_H-M   'P 1'
#
loop_
_entity.id
_entity.type
_entity.pdbx_description
1 polymer ?
#
loop_
_entity_poly.entity_id
_entity_poly.type
_entity_poly.pdbx_seq_one_letter_code
_entity_poly.pdbx_strand_id
1 'polypeptide(L)'
;MNDFYTRKDVNDHTVDITITIPKDNFKHSYDLLVKDYAKDTDIKGFRKGKVPTDLISNQMREVIKLETFERVAPLYINTALNKESLEPIAPPEYTDIPKLLDDLDVSFTIKVTLMPKFKLGDVSKIKIKKEKLAVEEKEVESAVEELKNTQQTKEKDVNDKWAQEVAKIINAEDVKSLKDLRIKIKDALQKQKDHYQLHQLQDEALRKGIEISKIEIPEPAIKFEASEREKAFVEDMKNRGVKIEDFLKANNITIEKMRELWMKDAKDALEADTFLNLYSREKSVEITDEELEKKIEAIKASQPNADKSIFSNPQWKEYIKNVERKEKGFRLFVEEVLGKDFLDEHN
;
A
#
# COMPACT_ATOMS: atom_id res chain seq x y z
N MET A 1 -12.12 37.24 9.04
CA MET A 1 -12.57 36.36 7.94
C MET A 1 -13.68 35.53 8.54
N ASN A 2 -14.92 35.68 8.05
CA ASN A 2 -16.03 34.86 8.50
C ASN A 2 -15.68 33.38 8.28
N ASP A 3 -16.07 32.52 9.23
CA ASP A 3 -15.87 31.09 9.13
C ASP A 3 -16.65 30.58 7.92
N PHE A 4 -15.95 30.43 6.80
CA PHE A 4 -16.49 29.94 5.53
C PHE A 4 -16.84 28.44 5.61
N TYR A 5 -16.68 27.81 6.78
CA TYR A 5 -17.01 26.42 7.00
C TYR A 5 -17.56 26.21 8.42
N THR A 6 -18.30 25.11 8.58
CA THR A 6 -18.74 24.60 9.89
C THR A 6 -18.38 23.12 9.98
N ARG A 7 -18.10 22.66 11.20
CA ARG A 7 -17.69 21.28 11.51
C ARG A 7 -18.76 20.57 12.33
N LYS A 8 -19.02 19.30 12.00
CA LYS A 8 -19.85 18.39 12.79
C LYS A 8 -19.17 17.03 12.91
N ASP A 9 -18.79 16.64 14.12
CA ASP A 9 -18.27 15.29 14.38
C ASP A 9 -19.43 14.28 14.33
N VAL A 10 -19.30 13.27 13.47
CA VAL A 10 -20.31 12.21 13.29
C VAL A 10 -19.99 11.02 14.18
N ASN A 11 -18.73 10.60 14.18
CA ASN A 11 -18.18 9.56 15.04
C ASN A 11 -16.67 9.79 15.24
N ASP A 12 -15.96 8.81 15.80
CA ASP A 12 -14.53 8.89 16.13
C ASP A 12 -13.59 8.94 14.91
N HIS A 13 -14.10 8.66 13.71
CA HIS A 13 -13.33 8.59 12.46
C HIS A 13 -13.99 9.33 11.30
N THR A 14 -15.10 10.03 11.54
CA THR A 14 -15.89 10.70 10.49
C THR A 14 -16.31 12.08 10.96
N VAL A 15 -15.95 13.09 10.16
CA VAL A 15 -16.30 14.50 10.39
C VAL A 15 -16.98 15.04 9.14
N ASP A 16 -18.15 15.64 9.30
CA ASP A 16 -18.79 16.37 8.22
C ASP A 16 -18.33 17.84 8.29
N ILE A 17 -17.84 18.38 7.16
CA ILE A 17 -17.46 19.79 7.01
C ILE A 17 -18.38 20.41 5.98
N THR A 18 -19.20 21.37 6.40
CA THR A 18 -20.01 22.18 5.49
C THR A 18 -19.24 23.43 5.12
N ILE A 19 -18.99 23.62 3.83
CA ILE A 19 -18.21 24.71 3.27
C ILE A 19 -19.14 25.65 2.50
N THR A 20 -18.95 26.96 2.68
CA THR A 20 -19.66 28.03 1.99
C THR A 20 -18.65 28.87 1.22
N ILE A 21 -18.76 28.83 -0.11
CA ILE A 21 -17.99 29.68 -1.02
C ILE A 21 -18.80 30.97 -1.24
N PRO A 22 -18.26 32.15 -0.89
CA PRO A 22 -18.93 33.42 -1.13
C PRO A 22 -19.22 33.62 -2.61
N LYS A 23 -20.41 34.13 -2.94
CA LYS A 23 -20.87 34.36 -4.32
C LYS A 23 -19.87 35.17 -5.16
N ASP A 24 -19.23 36.18 -4.57
CA ASP A 24 -18.32 37.08 -5.29
C ASP A 24 -17.05 36.33 -5.72
N ASN A 25 -16.56 35.42 -4.87
CA ASN A 25 -15.41 34.58 -5.17
C ASN A 25 -15.75 33.54 -6.25
N PHE A 26 -16.92 32.90 -6.13
CA PHE A 26 -17.38 31.94 -7.13
C PHE A 26 -17.61 32.61 -8.49
N LYS A 27 -18.29 33.76 -8.49
CA LYS A 27 -18.56 34.55 -9.70
C LYS A 27 -17.28 35.01 -10.38
N HIS A 28 -16.27 35.44 -9.62
CA HIS A 28 -14.98 35.81 -10.19
C HIS A 28 -14.34 34.67 -10.98
N SER A 29 -14.26 33.47 -10.39
CA SER A 29 -13.72 32.28 -11.06
C SER A 29 -14.58 31.84 -12.26
N TYR A 30 -15.91 31.93 -12.14
CA TYR A 30 -16.83 31.66 -13.23
C TYR A 30 -16.61 32.60 -14.42
N ASP A 31 -16.53 33.91 -14.18
CA ASP A 31 -16.34 34.91 -15.23
C ASP A 31 -14.99 34.73 -15.97
N LEU A 32 -13.96 34.22 -15.29
CA LEU A 32 -12.68 33.86 -15.92
C LEU A 32 -12.82 32.66 -16.86
N LEU A 33 -13.49 31.60 -16.41
CA LEU A 33 -13.74 30.41 -17.24
C LEU A 33 -14.61 30.74 -18.45
N VAL A 34 -15.69 31.50 -18.26
CA VAL A 34 -16.55 31.99 -19.34
C VAL A 34 -15.74 32.70 -20.42
N LYS A 35 -14.77 33.55 -20.04
CA LYS A 35 -13.89 34.23 -21.00
C LYS A 35 -12.97 33.27 -21.73
N ASP A 36 -12.46 32.23 -21.07
CA ASP A 36 -11.59 31.25 -21.71
C ASP A 36 -12.37 30.37 -22.69
N TYR A 37 -13.55 29.89 -22.30
CA TYR A 37 -14.46 29.17 -23.20
C TYR A 37 -14.91 30.02 -24.40
N ALA A 38 -15.21 31.32 -24.19
CA ALA A 38 -15.54 32.23 -25.28
C ALA A 38 -14.40 32.40 -26.30
N LYS A 39 -13.13 32.23 -25.88
CA LYS A 39 -11.99 32.27 -26.81
C LYS A 39 -11.96 31.05 -27.73
N ASP A 40 -12.34 29.89 -27.20
CA ASP A 40 -12.22 28.61 -27.90
C ASP A 40 -13.49 28.16 -28.63
N THR A 41 -14.64 28.77 -28.34
CA THR A 41 -15.90 28.41 -28.97
C THR A 41 -15.99 28.93 -30.42
N ASP A 42 -16.36 28.04 -31.34
CA ASP A 42 -16.73 28.39 -32.72
C ASP A 42 -18.25 28.54 -32.81
N ILE A 43 -18.73 29.78 -32.92
CA ILE A 43 -20.15 30.09 -33.09
C ILE A 43 -20.36 30.64 -34.51
N LYS A 44 -21.31 30.05 -35.23
CA LYS A 44 -21.69 30.48 -36.59
C LYS A 44 -21.95 31.99 -36.64
N GLY A 45 -21.13 32.72 -37.38
CA GLY A 45 -21.20 34.18 -37.52
C GLY A 45 -20.15 34.97 -36.72
N PHE A 46 -19.39 34.33 -35.84
CA PHE A 46 -18.30 34.94 -35.08
C PHE A 46 -16.97 34.24 -35.36
N ARG A 47 -15.89 35.01 -35.47
CA ARG A 47 -14.55 34.45 -35.57
C ARG A 47 -14.12 33.92 -34.19
N LYS A 48 -13.49 32.74 -34.15
CA LYS A 48 -12.86 32.18 -32.93
C LYS A 48 -12.11 33.28 -32.16
N GLY A 49 -12.37 33.42 -30.87
CA GLY A 49 -11.79 34.49 -30.03
C GLY A 49 -12.59 35.80 -29.95
N LYS A 50 -13.68 35.96 -30.70
CA LYS A 50 -14.51 37.18 -30.75
C LYS A 50 -15.98 36.95 -30.41
N VAL A 51 -16.30 35.79 -29.83
CA VAL A 51 -17.64 35.46 -29.37
C VAL A 51 -17.94 36.29 -28.10
N PRO A 52 -19.00 37.12 -28.08
CA PRO A 52 -19.45 37.78 -26.85
C PRO A 52 -19.88 36.75 -25.80
N THR A 53 -19.48 36.96 -24.54
CA THR A 53 -19.79 36.07 -23.41
C THR A 53 -21.30 35.89 -23.18
N ASP A 54 -22.12 36.85 -23.62
CA ASP A 54 -23.57 36.81 -23.49
C ASP A 54 -24.21 35.77 -24.42
N LEU A 55 -23.57 35.44 -25.53
CA LEU A 55 -24.07 34.48 -26.53
C LEU A 55 -23.73 33.02 -26.21
N ILE A 56 -23.05 32.75 -25.08
CA ILE A 56 -22.81 31.39 -24.59
C ILE A 56 -24.15 30.76 -24.19
N SER A 57 -24.42 29.56 -24.71
CA SER A 57 -25.67 28.84 -24.48
C SER A 57 -25.87 28.50 -23.00
N ASN A 58 -27.11 28.45 -22.55
CA ASN A 58 -27.43 28.10 -21.15
C ASN A 58 -26.87 26.72 -20.75
N GLN A 59 -26.88 25.75 -21.66
CA GLN A 59 -26.27 24.43 -21.41
C GLN A 59 -24.76 24.56 -21.11
N MET A 60 -24.05 25.36 -21.90
CA MET A 60 -22.62 25.59 -21.69
C MET A 60 -22.37 26.39 -20.41
N ARG A 61 -23.24 27.34 -20.06
CA ARG A 61 -23.14 28.07 -18.78
C ARG A 61 -23.23 27.15 -17.57
N GLU A 62 -24.13 26.17 -17.59
CA GLU A 62 -24.26 25.18 -16.50
C GLU A 62 -23.03 24.25 -16.42
N VAL A 63 -22.48 23.84 -17.56
CA VAL A 63 -21.20 23.09 -17.60
C VAL A 63 -20.06 23.92 -17.02
N ILE A 64 -19.96 25.20 -17.40
CA ILE A 64 -18.94 26.11 -16.86
C ILE A 64 -19.13 26.33 -15.36
N LYS A 65 -20.37 26.42 -14.85
CA LYS A 65 -20.64 26.51 -13.40
C LYS A 65 -20.11 25.27 -12.68
N LEU A 66 -20.39 24.07 -13.19
CA LEU A 66 -19.91 22.83 -12.59
C LEU A 66 -18.37 22.78 -12.59
N GLU A 67 -17.74 23.10 -13.72
CA GLU A 67 -16.27 23.14 -13.79
C GLU A 67 -15.67 24.22 -12.87
N THR A 68 -16.35 25.36 -12.72
CA THR A 68 -15.96 26.39 -11.74
C THR A 68 -15.96 25.81 -10.34
N PHE A 69 -17.02 25.08 -9.98
CA PHE A 69 -17.12 24.41 -8.69
C PHE A 69 -15.99 23.38 -8.50
N GLU A 70 -15.74 22.51 -9.49
CA GLU A 70 -14.68 21.49 -9.43
C GLU A 70 -13.29 22.08 -9.24
N ARG A 71 -13.03 23.29 -9.76
CA ARG A 71 -11.74 24.00 -9.57
C ARG A 71 -11.65 24.73 -8.24
N VAL A 72 -12.74 25.35 -7.79
CA VAL A 72 -12.74 26.21 -6.59
C VAL A 72 -12.92 25.41 -5.31
N ALA A 73 -13.79 24.39 -5.31
CA ALA A 73 -14.10 23.61 -4.11
C ALA A 73 -12.85 22.99 -3.44
N PRO A 74 -11.90 22.36 -4.17
CA PRO A 74 -10.68 21.80 -3.56
C PRO A 74 -9.86 22.83 -2.78
N LEU A 75 -9.83 24.09 -3.21
CA LEU A 75 -9.09 25.15 -2.51
C LEU A 75 -9.71 25.44 -1.14
N TYR A 76 -11.04 25.52 -1.06
CA TYR A 76 -11.75 25.74 0.19
C TYR A 76 -11.69 24.52 1.10
N ILE A 77 -11.81 23.31 0.53
CA ILE A 77 -11.63 22.04 1.26
C ILE A 77 -10.26 22.01 1.91
N ASN A 78 -9.19 22.18 1.13
CA ASN A 78 -7.82 22.16 1.66
C ASN A 78 -7.60 23.25 2.73
N THR A 79 -8.17 24.44 2.54
CA THR A 79 -8.08 25.52 3.52
C THR A 79 -8.79 25.16 4.83
N ALA A 80 -9.98 24.55 4.76
CA ALA A 80 -10.73 24.11 5.94
C ALA A 80 -10.00 22.98 6.69
N LEU A 81 -9.52 21.96 5.96
CA LEU A 81 -8.75 20.84 6.54
C LEU A 81 -7.47 21.33 7.22
N ASN A 82 -6.72 22.23 6.59
CA ASN A 82 -5.50 22.80 7.16
C ASN A 82 -5.77 23.64 8.42
N LYS A 83 -6.84 24.43 8.44
CA LYS A 83 -7.23 25.22 9.62
C LYS A 83 -7.59 24.32 10.81
N GLU A 84 -8.28 23.23 10.54
CA GLU A 84 -8.66 22.23 11.56
C GLU A 84 -7.52 21.24 11.87
N SER A 85 -6.38 21.32 11.17
CA SER A 85 -5.28 20.36 11.25
C SER A 85 -5.75 18.91 11.07
N LEU A 86 -6.67 18.70 10.12
CA LEU A 86 -7.21 17.39 9.79
C LEU A 86 -6.39 16.73 8.69
N GLU A 87 -5.94 15.51 8.96
CA GLU A 87 -5.21 14.66 8.02
C GLU A 87 -6.15 13.53 7.58
N PRO A 88 -6.88 13.69 6.46
CA PRO A 88 -7.77 12.65 5.99
C PRO A 88 -6.99 11.43 5.50
N ILE A 89 -7.51 10.24 5.79
CA ILE A 89 -6.93 8.94 5.35
C ILE A 89 -7.55 8.41 4.06
N ALA A 90 -8.55 9.12 3.53
CA ALA A 90 -9.17 8.88 2.23
C ALA A 90 -9.61 10.24 1.64
N PRO A 91 -9.73 10.36 0.31
CA PRO A 91 -10.31 11.55 -0.31
C PRO A 91 -11.67 11.90 0.30
N PRO A 92 -11.94 13.17 0.63
CA PRO A 92 -13.23 13.57 1.16
C PRO A 92 -14.37 13.27 0.18
N GLU A 93 -15.48 12.75 0.69
CA GLU A 93 -16.66 12.41 -0.12
C GLU A 93 -17.67 13.56 -0.06
N TYR A 94 -18.19 13.99 -1.21
CA TYR A 94 -19.30 14.95 -1.23
C TYR A 94 -20.59 14.25 -0.81
N THR A 95 -21.34 14.82 0.14
CA THR A 95 -22.64 14.25 0.52
C THR A 95 -23.68 14.46 -0.58
N ASP A 96 -23.61 15.62 -1.23
CA ASP A 96 -24.55 16.07 -2.24
C ASP A 96 -23.85 17.00 -3.24
N ILE A 97 -24.38 17.08 -4.46
CA ILE A 97 -23.97 18.09 -5.44
C ILE A 97 -24.65 19.42 -5.07
N PRO A 98 -23.89 20.50 -4.84
CA PRO A 98 -24.50 21.78 -4.47
C PRO A 98 -25.31 22.36 -5.63
N LYS A 99 -26.37 23.10 -5.28
CA LYS A 99 -27.11 23.91 -6.26
C LYS A 99 -26.28 25.13 -6.62
N LEU A 100 -25.93 25.26 -7.89
CA LEU A 100 -25.13 26.38 -8.42
C LEU A 100 -26.05 27.49 -8.95
N LEU A 101 -26.68 28.20 -8.03
CA LEU A 101 -27.60 29.28 -8.34
C LEU A 101 -26.85 30.60 -8.52
N ASP A 102 -27.33 31.43 -9.45
CA ASP A 102 -26.77 32.76 -9.67
C ASP A 102 -27.01 33.66 -8.46
N ASP A 103 -26.05 34.55 -8.19
CA ASP A 103 -26.08 35.56 -7.12
C ASP A 103 -26.23 35.03 -5.68
N LEU A 104 -26.05 33.73 -5.46
CA LEU A 104 -26.06 33.08 -4.15
C LEU A 104 -24.71 32.43 -3.81
N ASP A 105 -24.45 32.27 -2.51
CA ASP A 105 -23.30 31.53 -2.03
C ASP A 105 -23.45 30.04 -2.37
N VAL A 106 -22.33 29.39 -2.67
CA VAL A 106 -22.30 27.95 -2.96
C VAL A 106 -21.96 27.21 -1.68
N SER A 107 -22.93 26.48 -1.13
CA SER A 107 -22.76 25.67 0.08
C SER A 107 -22.81 24.18 -0.22
N PHE A 108 -21.84 23.42 0.28
CA PHE A 108 -21.76 21.96 0.13
C PHE A 108 -21.16 21.31 1.38
N THR A 109 -21.45 20.03 1.59
CA THR A 109 -20.90 19.27 2.72
C THR A 109 -20.02 18.14 2.19
N ILE A 110 -18.84 18.02 2.80
CA ILE A 110 -17.96 16.88 2.59
C ILE A 110 -17.92 16.02 3.85
N LYS A 111 -17.78 14.72 3.66
CA LYS A 111 -17.47 13.74 4.69
C LYS A 111 -15.98 13.45 4.67
N VAL A 112 -15.33 13.71 5.79
CA VAL A 112 -13.90 13.53 5.99
C VAL A 112 -13.68 12.29 6.84
N THR A 113 -12.93 11.32 6.30
CA THR A 113 -12.56 10.10 7.02
C THR A 113 -11.19 10.29 7.66
N LEU A 114 -11.10 10.09 8.97
CA LEU A 114 -9.90 10.25 9.78
C LEU A 114 -9.44 8.90 10.35
N MET A 115 -8.16 8.78 10.69
CA MET A 115 -7.65 7.61 11.41
C MET A 115 -8.23 7.58 12.83
N PRO A 116 -8.93 6.50 13.24
CA PRO A 116 -9.35 6.34 14.62
C PRO A 116 -8.17 6.30 15.59
N LYS A 117 -8.38 6.73 16.83
CA LYS A 117 -7.35 6.65 17.87
C LYS A 117 -7.40 5.28 18.55
N PHE A 118 -6.47 4.41 18.18
CA PHE A 118 -6.31 3.10 18.79
C PHE A 118 -5.38 3.10 20.01
N LYS A 119 -5.51 2.09 20.86
CA LYS A 119 -4.59 1.76 21.95
C LYS A 119 -3.99 0.39 21.70
N LEU A 120 -2.69 0.25 21.98
CA LEU A 120 -2.02 -1.05 21.87
C LEU A 120 -2.62 -2.02 22.89
N GLY A 121 -3.06 -3.19 22.42
CA GLY A 121 -3.48 -4.28 23.29
C GLY A 121 -2.30 -4.90 24.03
N ASP A 122 -2.57 -5.69 25.05
CA ASP A 122 -1.52 -6.35 25.84
C ASP A 122 -0.92 -7.54 25.10
N VAL A 123 0.07 -7.26 24.25
CA VAL A 123 0.71 -8.25 23.37
C VAL A 123 1.34 -9.42 24.13
N SER A 124 1.68 -9.25 25.42
CA SER A 124 2.22 -10.32 26.27
C SER A 124 1.22 -11.47 26.51
N LYS A 125 -0.08 -11.20 26.30
CA LYS A 125 -1.15 -12.21 26.42
C LYS A 125 -1.32 -13.06 25.17
N ILE A 126 -0.63 -12.75 24.08
CA ILE A 126 -0.72 -13.50 22.82
C ILE A 126 -0.14 -14.90 23.02
N LYS A 127 -0.94 -15.93 22.75
CA LYS A 127 -0.52 -17.33 22.81
C LYS A 127 -0.48 -17.92 21.41
N ILE A 128 0.68 -18.41 20.99
CA ILE A 128 0.89 -19.03 19.67
C ILE A 128 1.45 -20.43 19.85
N LYS A 129 0.89 -21.38 19.08
CA LYS A 129 1.28 -22.78 19.15
C LYS A 129 2.50 -23.01 18.25
N LYS A 130 3.65 -23.28 18.86
CA LYS A 130 4.92 -23.51 18.17
C LYS A 130 5.12 -25.01 17.95
N GLU A 131 4.65 -25.55 16.83
CA GLU A 131 4.80 -26.97 16.50
C GLU A 131 5.97 -27.21 15.55
N LYS A 132 7.12 -27.72 16.01
CA LYS A 132 8.24 -27.99 15.10
C LYS A 132 7.82 -28.93 13.97
N LEU A 133 7.95 -28.47 12.73
CA LEU A 133 7.77 -29.31 11.55
C LEU A 133 9.06 -30.10 11.29
N ALA A 134 9.03 -31.42 11.46
CA ALA A 134 10.16 -32.27 11.11
C ALA A 134 10.05 -32.72 9.65
N VAL A 135 11.19 -32.86 8.96
CA VAL A 135 11.27 -33.55 7.67
C VAL A 135 11.15 -35.06 7.89
N GLU A 136 10.15 -35.67 7.28
CA GLU A 136 9.96 -37.12 7.25
C GLU A 136 10.87 -37.76 6.21
N GLU A 137 11.26 -39.02 6.44
CA GLU A 137 12.12 -39.76 5.50
C GLU A 137 11.49 -39.87 4.11
N LYS A 138 10.16 -39.98 4.04
CA LYS A 138 9.43 -40.03 2.76
C LYS A 138 9.61 -38.76 1.92
N GLU A 139 9.74 -37.60 2.56
CA GLU A 139 9.97 -36.33 1.88
C GLU A 139 11.39 -36.27 1.31
N VAL A 140 12.37 -36.80 2.05
CA VAL A 140 13.75 -36.94 1.57
C VAL A 140 13.81 -37.87 0.36
N GLU A 141 13.15 -39.04 0.43
CA GLU A 141 13.11 -39.98 -0.69
C GLU A 141 12.42 -39.39 -1.92
N SER A 142 11.33 -38.63 -1.72
CA SER A 142 10.62 -37.95 -2.81
C SER A 142 11.51 -36.91 -3.50
N ALA A 143 12.26 -36.12 -2.72
CA ALA A 143 13.21 -35.13 -3.25
C ALA A 143 14.40 -35.78 -3.97
N VAL A 144 14.88 -36.94 -3.49
CA VAL A 144 15.93 -37.72 -4.18
C VAL A 144 15.42 -38.21 -5.54
N GLU A 145 14.20 -38.73 -5.61
CA GLU A 145 13.60 -39.19 -6.87
C GLU A 145 13.34 -38.02 -7.83
N GLU A 146 12.91 -36.87 -7.32
CA GLU A 146 12.76 -35.65 -8.13
C GLU A 146 14.10 -35.17 -8.71
N LEU A 147 15.17 -35.17 -7.90
CA LEU A 147 16.52 -34.86 -8.39
C LEU A 147 16.97 -35.84 -9.46
N LYS A 148 16.65 -37.13 -9.33
CA LYS A 148 16.97 -38.14 -10.34
C LYS A 148 16.26 -37.88 -11.66
N ASN A 149 15.00 -37.43 -11.60
CA ASN A 149 14.19 -37.16 -12.79
C ASN A 149 14.54 -35.82 -13.46
N THR A 150 15.02 -34.83 -12.69
CA THR A 150 15.32 -33.49 -13.19
C THR A 150 16.78 -33.31 -13.62
N GLN A 151 17.73 -33.97 -12.95
CA GLN A 151 19.15 -33.82 -13.24
C GLN A 151 19.62 -34.82 -14.31
N GLN A 152 20.36 -34.31 -15.29
CA GLN A 152 20.97 -35.15 -16.32
C GLN A 152 22.30 -35.73 -15.82
N THR A 153 22.23 -36.90 -15.19
CA THR A 153 23.38 -37.69 -14.76
C THR A 153 23.69 -38.82 -15.73
N LYS A 154 24.94 -39.28 -15.78
CA LYS A 154 25.33 -40.47 -16.57
C LYS A 154 24.91 -41.75 -15.86
N GLU A 155 24.93 -41.74 -14.54
CA GLU A 155 24.43 -42.85 -13.72
C GLU A 155 22.90 -42.85 -13.70
N LYS A 156 22.31 -44.03 -13.95
CA LYS A 156 20.84 -44.24 -14.04
C LYS A 156 20.22 -44.70 -12.72
N ASP A 157 21.03 -45.30 -11.85
CA ASP A 157 20.60 -45.81 -10.56
C ASP A 157 21.00 -44.85 -9.44
N VAL A 158 20.15 -44.73 -8.43
CA VAL A 158 20.39 -43.90 -7.25
C VAL A 158 21.44 -44.61 -6.38
N ASN A 159 22.70 -44.20 -6.51
CA ASN A 159 23.85 -44.77 -5.81
C ASN A 159 24.89 -43.67 -5.47
N ASP A 160 26.01 -44.05 -4.86
CA ASP A 160 27.05 -43.09 -4.46
C ASP A 160 27.67 -42.32 -5.64
N LYS A 161 27.79 -42.95 -6.82
CA LYS A 161 28.32 -42.28 -8.02
C LYS A 161 27.33 -41.26 -8.57
N TRP A 162 26.05 -41.63 -8.61
CA TRP A 162 24.97 -40.69 -8.96
C TRP A 162 24.98 -39.49 -8.00
N ALA A 163 25.09 -39.74 -6.70
CA ALA A 163 25.15 -38.68 -5.70
C ALA A 163 26.35 -37.73 -5.90
N GLN A 164 27.52 -38.25 -6.29
CA GLN A 164 28.70 -37.45 -6.64
C GLN A 164 28.53 -36.63 -7.93
N GLU A 165 27.79 -37.15 -8.92
CA GLU A 165 27.46 -36.39 -10.13
C GLU A 165 26.50 -35.25 -9.82
N VAL A 166 25.44 -35.51 -9.05
CA VAL A 166 24.51 -34.48 -8.57
C VAL A 166 25.24 -33.42 -7.75
N ALA A 167 26.12 -33.84 -6.83
CA ALA A 167 26.93 -32.95 -6.00
C ALA A 167 27.73 -31.94 -6.83
N LYS A 168 28.31 -32.36 -7.96
CA LYS A 168 29.02 -31.47 -8.88
C LYS A 168 28.08 -30.47 -9.58
N ILE A 169 26.86 -30.89 -9.91
CA ILE A 169 25.87 -30.03 -10.56
C ILE A 169 25.40 -28.92 -9.60
N ILE A 170 25.19 -29.26 -8.33
CA ILE A 170 24.73 -28.30 -7.30
C ILE A 170 25.87 -27.59 -6.55
N ASN A 171 27.13 -27.74 -7.02
CA ASN A 171 28.33 -27.19 -6.38
C ASN A 171 28.47 -27.55 -4.87
N ALA A 172 28.14 -28.79 -4.51
CA ALA A 172 28.23 -29.31 -3.15
C ALA A 172 29.43 -30.26 -3.00
N GLU A 173 30.64 -29.69 -2.87
CA GLU A 173 31.90 -30.45 -2.79
C GLU A 173 32.04 -31.34 -1.53
N ASP A 174 31.20 -31.10 -0.53
CA ASP A 174 31.12 -31.84 0.73
C ASP A 174 30.39 -33.20 0.60
N VAL A 175 29.64 -33.42 -0.47
CA VAL A 175 28.86 -34.64 -0.68
C VAL A 175 29.70 -35.72 -1.38
N LYS A 176 30.00 -36.81 -0.66
CA LYS A 176 30.85 -37.91 -1.17
C LYS A 176 30.08 -39.22 -1.39
N SER A 177 28.89 -39.35 -0.80
CA SER A 177 28.06 -40.55 -0.87
C SER A 177 26.57 -40.19 -0.99
N LEU A 178 25.74 -41.18 -1.32
CA LEU A 178 24.27 -41.04 -1.31
C LEU A 178 23.76 -40.67 0.09
N LYS A 179 24.40 -41.17 1.14
CA LYS A 179 24.06 -40.83 2.52
C LYS A 179 24.30 -39.34 2.80
N ASP A 180 25.43 -38.81 2.35
CA ASP A 180 25.76 -37.38 2.51
C ASP A 180 24.77 -36.50 1.74
N LEU A 181 24.38 -36.94 0.53
CA LEU A 181 23.39 -36.23 -0.28
C LEU A 181 22.02 -36.21 0.41
N ARG A 182 21.58 -37.34 0.97
CA ARG A 182 20.32 -37.43 1.74
C ARG A 182 20.33 -36.53 2.97
N ILE A 183 21.45 -36.46 3.69
CA ILE A 183 21.62 -35.54 4.83
C ILE A 183 21.49 -34.09 4.35
N LYS A 184 22.17 -33.72 3.26
CA LYS A 184 22.10 -32.35 2.70
C LYS A 184 20.70 -31.99 2.23
N ILE A 185 20.00 -32.91 1.57
CA ILE A 185 18.61 -32.73 1.15
C ILE A 185 17.70 -32.55 2.37
N LYS A 186 17.86 -33.40 3.40
CA LYS A 186 17.11 -33.29 4.64
C LYS A 186 17.34 -31.94 5.32
N ASP A 187 18.58 -31.48 5.42
CA ASP A 187 18.92 -30.19 6.01
C ASP A 187 18.33 -29.02 5.20
N ALA A 188 18.36 -29.10 3.86
CA ALA A 188 17.76 -28.09 2.99
C ALA A 188 16.23 -28.03 3.13
N LEU A 189 15.56 -29.19 3.13
CA LEU A 189 14.13 -29.31 3.37
C LEU A 189 13.75 -28.82 4.77
N GLN A 190 14.58 -29.11 5.78
CA GLN A 190 14.34 -28.68 7.15
C GLN A 190 14.45 -27.16 7.25
N LYS A 191 15.50 -26.55 6.66
CA LYS A 191 15.62 -25.09 6.57
C LYS A 191 14.44 -24.43 5.86
N GLN A 192 13.96 -25.03 4.77
CA GLN A 192 12.79 -24.52 4.05
C GLN A 192 11.53 -24.59 4.91
N LYS A 193 11.30 -25.71 5.62
CA LYS A 193 10.18 -25.86 6.55
C LYS A 193 10.29 -24.89 7.73
N ASP A 194 11.47 -24.73 8.31
CA ASP A 194 11.72 -23.84 9.42
C ASP A 194 11.45 -22.38 9.01
N HIS A 195 11.91 -21.96 7.83
CA HIS A 195 11.65 -20.63 7.29
C HIS A 195 10.16 -20.40 6.99
N TYR A 196 9.48 -21.38 6.38
CA TYR A 196 8.04 -21.30 6.15
C TYR A 196 7.26 -21.19 7.46
N GLN A 197 7.60 -22.04 8.43
CA GLN A 197 6.98 -22.02 9.75
C GLN A 197 7.23 -20.70 10.47
N LEU A 198 8.45 -20.17 10.39
CA LEU A 198 8.82 -18.89 10.98
C LEU A 198 7.89 -17.78 10.50
N HIS A 199 7.74 -17.61 9.18
CA HIS A 199 6.84 -16.61 8.60
C HIS A 199 5.39 -16.82 9.03
N GLN A 200 4.90 -18.07 9.03
CA GLN A 200 3.55 -18.36 9.50
C GLN A 200 3.32 -17.94 10.96
N LEU A 201 4.28 -18.21 11.84
CA LEU A 201 4.18 -17.84 13.25
C LEU A 201 4.24 -16.31 13.43
N GLN A 202 5.10 -15.63 12.66
CA GLN A 202 5.20 -14.17 12.66
C GLN A 202 3.91 -13.52 12.16
N ASP A 203 3.31 -14.03 11.09
CA ASP A 203 2.00 -13.58 10.57
C ASP A 203 0.88 -13.84 11.59
N GLU A 204 0.88 -15.00 12.24
CA GLU A 204 -0.08 -15.31 13.30
C GLU A 204 0.07 -14.36 14.50
N ALA A 205 1.31 -14.03 14.87
CA ALA A 205 1.62 -13.04 15.89
C ALA A 205 1.06 -11.68 15.52
N LEU A 206 1.39 -11.18 14.33
CA LEU A 206 0.92 -9.89 13.86
C LEU A 206 -0.61 -9.81 13.86
N ARG A 207 -1.27 -10.83 13.32
CA ARG A 207 -2.74 -10.91 13.31
C ARG A 207 -3.34 -10.86 14.71
N LYS A 208 -2.78 -11.63 15.66
CA LYS A 208 -3.23 -11.61 17.06
C LYS A 208 -2.94 -10.27 17.76
N GLY A 209 -1.84 -9.60 17.39
CA GLY A 209 -1.49 -8.26 17.83
C GLY A 209 -2.51 -7.20 17.37
N ILE A 210 -2.92 -7.28 16.11
CA ILE A 210 -3.98 -6.43 15.54
C ILE A 210 -5.31 -6.69 16.27
N GLU A 211 -5.69 -7.96 16.43
CA GLU A 211 -6.96 -8.37 17.05
C GLU A 211 -7.06 -7.91 18.52
N ILE A 212 -6.02 -8.14 19.33
CA ILE A 212 -6.02 -7.73 20.74
C ILE A 212 -6.02 -6.20 20.90
N SER A 213 -5.51 -5.47 19.91
CA SER A 213 -5.53 -4.01 19.86
C SER A 213 -6.83 -3.44 19.30
N LYS A 214 -7.75 -4.30 18.81
CA LYS A 214 -9.06 -3.93 18.24
C LYS A 214 -8.94 -2.85 17.16
N ILE A 215 -7.96 -3.01 16.28
CA ILE A 215 -7.74 -2.08 15.17
C ILE A 215 -8.79 -2.39 14.10
N GLU A 216 -9.60 -1.39 13.77
CA GLU A 216 -10.64 -1.47 12.75
C GLU A 216 -10.50 -0.26 11.83
N ILE A 217 -10.04 -0.49 10.61
CA ILE A 217 -9.79 0.57 9.64
C ILE A 217 -11.10 0.98 8.96
N PRO A 218 -11.41 2.29 8.87
CA PRO A 218 -12.61 2.77 8.18
C PRO A 218 -12.67 2.30 6.72
N GLU A 219 -13.85 1.87 6.27
CA GLU A 219 -14.08 1.37 4.91
C GLU A 219 -13.64 2.33 3.79
N PRO A 220 -13.82 3.67 3.89
CA PRO A 220 -13.33 4.59 2.86
C PRO A 220 -11.82 4.53 2.66
N ALA A 221 -11.05 4.32 3.73
CA ALA A 221 -9.59 4.19 3.64
C ALA A 221 -9.18 2.88 2.97
N ILE A 222 -9.86 1.78 3.29
CA ILE A 222 -9.63 0.47 2.65
C ILE A 222 -9.94 0.56 1.15
N LYS A 223 -11.07 1.17 0.78
CA LYS A 223 -11.45 1.38 -0.64
C LYS A 223 -10.44 2.23 -1.38
N PHE A 224 -9.97 3.31 -0.75
CA PHE A 224 -8.99 4.20 -1.35
C PHE A 224 -7.67 3.45 -1.63
N GLU A 225 -7.10 2.80 -0.62
CA GLU A 225 -5.87 2.01 -0.75
C GLU A 225 -6.00 0.90 -1.81
N ALA A 226 -7.13 0.18 -1.84
CA ALA A 226 -7.39 -0.84 -2.86
C ALA A 226 -7.44 -0.23 -4.27
N SER A 227 -8.02 0.95 -4.43
CA SER A 227 -8.08 1.65 -5.71
C SER A 227 -6.70 2.15 -6.18
N GLU A 228 -5.84 2.57 -5.25
CA GLU A 228 -4.46 2.96 -5.57
C GLU A 228 -3.64 1.75 -6.01
N ARG A 229 -3.85 0.57 -5.41
CA ARG A 229 -3.25 -0.69 -5.87
C ARG A 229 -3.72 -1.09 -7.26
N GLU A 230 -5.01 -0.96 -7.54
CA GLU A 230 -5.56 -1.19 -8.88
C GLU A 230 -4.89 -0.25 -9.89
N LYS A 231 -4.78 1.05 -9.60
CA LYS A 231 -4.11 2.02 -10.47
C LYS A 231 -2.65 1.65 -10.71
N ALA A 232 -1.90 1.34 -9.65
CA ALA A 232 -0.50 0.95 -9.75
C ALA A 232 -0.33 -0.32 -10.61
N PHE A 233 -1.21 -1.30 -10.43
CA PHE A 233 -1.22 -2.51 -11.25
C PHE A 233 -1.51 -2.21 -12.73
N VAL A 234 -2.54 -1.40 -13.01
CA VAL A 234 -2.90 -0.99 -14.38
C VAL A 234 -1.74 -0.27 -15.06
N GLU A 235 -1.05 0.61 -14.34
CA GLU A 235 0.11 1.33 -14.84
C GLU A 235 1.31 0.42 -15.10
N ASP A 236 1.61 -0.50 -14.19
CA ASP A 236 2.66 -1.52 -14.38
C ASP A 236 2.38 -2.40 -15.61
N MET A 237 1.14 -2.86 -15.78
CA MET A 237 0.74 -3.65 -16.96
C MET A 237 0.90 -2.85 -18.26
N LYS A 238 0.47 -1.58 -18.26
CA LYS A 238 0.63 -0.67 -19.40
C LYS A 238 2.10 -0.48 -19.76
N ASN A 239 2.97 -0.30 -18.77
CA ASN A 239 4.41 -0.12 -18.95
C ASN A 239 5.09 -1.38 -19.49
N ARG A 240 4.61 -2.56 -19.11
CA ARG A 240 5.07 -3.86 -19.65
C ARG A 240 4.46 -4.20 -21.01
N GLY A 241 3.53 -3.39 -21.52
CA GLY A 241 2.80 -3.64 -22.78
C GLY A 241 1.84 -4.82 -22.71
N VAL A 242 1.45 -5.24 -21.50
CA VAL A 242 0.54 -6.37 -21.27
C VAL A 242 -0.89 -5.84 -21.15
N LYS A 243 -1.83 -6.43 -21.90
CA LYS A 243 -3.26 -6.12 -21.71
C LYS A 243 -3.75 -6.81 -20.44
N ILE A 244 -4.49 -6.06 -19.63
CA ILE A 244 -5.09 -6.57 -18.38
C ILE A 244 -5.93 -7.83 -18.66
N GLU A 245 -6.73 -7.83 -19.73
CA GLU A 245 -7.56 -8.96 -20.12
C GLU A 245 -6.75 -10.26 -20.35
N ASP A 246 -5.57 -10.14 -20.96
CA ASP A 246 -4.72 -11.29 -21.23
C ASP A 246 -4.10 -11.83 -19.94
N PHE A 247 -3.71 -10.94 -19.01
CA PHE A 247 -3.25 -11.31 -17.68
C PHE A 247 -4.33 -12.03 -16.87
N LEU A 248 -5.55 -11.50 -16.85
CA LEU A 248 -6.68 -12.08 -16.13
C LEU A 248 -7.03 -13.48 -16.67
N LYS A 249 -7.03 -13.65 -18.00
CA LYS A 249 -7.23 -14.96 -18.66
C LYS A 249 -6.13 -15.95 -18.31
N ALA A 250 -4.86 -15.55 -18.35
CA ALA A 250 -3.73 -16.42 -18.06
C ALA A 250 -3.74 -16.93 -16.61
N ASN A 251 -4.20 -16.11 -15.67
CA ASN A 251 -4.30 -16.46 -14.25
C ASN A 251 -5.65 -17.06 -13.86
N ASN A 252 -6.59 -17.18 -14.81
CA ASN A 252 -7.94 -17.71 -14.58
C ASN A 252 -8.71 -16.96 -13.47
N ILE A 253 -8.59 -15.63 -13.44
CA ILE A 253 -9.23 -14.74 -12.45
C ILE A 253 -10.00 -13.61 -13.15
N THR A 254 -11.03 -13.09 -12.50
CA THR A 254 -11.79 -11.92 -13.00
C THR A 254 -11.31 -10.63 -12.35
N ILE A 255 -11.67 -9.48 -12.94
CA ILE A 255 -11.33 -8.17 -12.37
C ILE A 255 -12.05 -7.94 -11.03
N GLU A 256 -13.27 -8.45 -10.88
CA GLU A 256 -14.02 -8.41 -9.63
C GLU A 256 -13.28 -9.20 -8.55
N LYS A 257 -12.75 -10.39 -8.90
CA LYS A 257 -11.97 -11.18 -7.95
C LYS A 257 -10.68 -10.48 -7.54
N MET A 258 -10.00 -9.83 -8.49
CA MET A 258 -8.82 -9.01 -8.19
C MET A 258 -9.15 -7.85 -7.24
N ARG A 259 -10.27 -7.15 -7.47
CA ARG A 259 -10.73 -6.08 -6.59
C ARG A 259 -11.05 -6.57 -5.18
N GLU A 260 -11.68 -7.74 -5.03
CA GLU A 260 -11.88 -8.36 -3.73
C GLU A 260 -10.56 -8.66 -3.01
N LEU A 261 -9.56 -9.18 -3.75
CA LEU A 261 -8.24 -9.45 -3.20
C LEU A 261 -7.53 -8.15 -2.79
N TRP A 262 -7.56 -7.12 -3.63
CA TRP A 262 -6.99 -5.81 -3.28
C TRP A 262 -7.69 -5.17 -2.08
N MET A 263 -9.01 -5.31 -1.96
CA MET A 263 -9.74 -4.85 -0.77
C MET A 263 -9.27 -5.56 0.49
N LYS A 264 -9.09 -6.89 0.43
CA LYS A 264 -8.58 -7.67 1.56
C LYS A 264 -7.14 -7.27 1.89
N ASP A 265 -6.26 -7.26 0.90
CA ASP A 265 -4.86 -6.93 1.09
C ASP A 265 -4.69 -5.48 1.58
N ALA A 266 -5.54 -4.56 1.14
CA ALA A 266 -5.54 -3.16 1.58
C ALA A 266 -5.91 -3.07 3.06
N LYS A 267 -6.96 -3.79 3.47
CA LYS A 267 -7.35 -3.92 4.87
C LYS A 267 -6.21 -4.47 5.72
N ASP A 268 -5.68 -5.65 5.35
CA ASP A 268 -4.64 -6.35 6.10
C ASP A 268 -3.38 -5.47 6.24
N ALA A 269 -2.99 -4.77 5.16
CA ALA A 269 -1.84 -3.86 5.18
C ALA A 269 -2.06 -2.61 6.05
N LEU A 270 -3.24 -1.98 5.97
CA LEU A 270 -3.55 -0.79 6.79
C LEU A 270 -3.66 -1.15 8.28
N GLU A 271 -4.21 -2.32 8.60
CA GLU A 271 -4.26 -2.84 9.97
C GLU A 271 -2.86 -3.14 10.51
N ALA A 272 -2.01 -3.80 9.72
CA ALA A 272 -0.62 -4.07 10.06
C ALA A 272 0.19 -2.78 10.24
N ASP A 273 0.06 -1.82 9.31
CA ASP A 273 0.76 -0.55 9.39
C ASP A 273 0.38 0.23 10.65
N THR A 274 -0.93 0.28 10.92
CA THR A 274 -1.47 0.93 12.11
C THR A 274 -0.97 0.26 13.39
N PHE A 275 -1.00 -1.07 13.45
CA PHE A 275 -0.48 -1.83 14.58
C PHE A 275 1.01 -1.56 14.83
N LEU A 276 1.84 -1.64 13.78
CA LEU A 276 3.27 -1.45 13.91
C LEU A 276 3.63 -0.02 14.30
N ASN A 277 2.89 0.99 13.80
CA ASN A 277 3.05 2.37 14.25
C ASN A 277 2.68 2.53 15.73
N LEU A 278 1.57 1.92 16.18
CA LEU A 278 1.16 1.95 17.59
C LEU A 278 2.19 1.28 18.49
N TYR A 279 2.64 0.08 18.11
CA TYR A 279 3.65 -0.68 18.84
C TYR A 279 4.97 0.08 18.92
N SER A 280 5.45 0.58 17.79
CA SER A 280 6.71 1.34 17.72
C SER A 280 6.67 2.60 18.56
N ARG A 281 5.53 3.30 18.58
CA ARG A 281 5.35 4.50 19.41
C ARG A 281 5.33 4.15 20.89
N GLU A 282 4.59 3.13 21.29
CA GLU A 282 4.48 2.71 22.70
C GLU A 282 5.83 2.23 23.25
N LYS A 283 6.59 1.49 22.44
CA LYS A 283 7.93 1.00 22.79
C LYS A 283 9.03 2.04 22.56
N SER A 284 8.69 3.25 22.13
CA SER A 284 9.64 4.34 21.83
C SER A 284 10.78 3.87 20.89
N VAL A 285 10.41 3.15 19.84
CA VAL A 285 11.37 2.62 18.86
C VAL A 285 11.94 3.77 18.05
N GLU A 286 13.23 4.02 18.24
CA GLU A 286 13.98 5.02 17.48
C GLU A 286 14.97 4.36 16.54
N ILE A 287 15.16 5.01 15.39
CA ILE A 287 16.20 4.68 14.42
C ILE A 287 17.30 5.71 14.57
N THR A 288 18.48 5.22 14.94
CA THR A 288 19.70 6.02 15.02
C THR A 288 20.17 6.44 13.62
N ASP A 289 20.93 7.53 13.54
CA ASP A 289 21.46 8.00 12.25
C ASP A 289 22.39 6.95 11.61
N GLU A 290 23.13 6.19 12.42
CA GLU A 290 23.98 5.09 11.96
C GLU A 290 23.17 3.93 11.34
N GLU A 291 22.06 3.53 11.96
CA GLU A 291 21.16 2.51 11.42
C GLU A 291 20.54 2.97 10.08
N LEU A 292 20.14 4.25 10.02
CA LEU A 292 19.58 4.85 8.81
C LEU A 292 20.61 4.89 7.68
N GLU A 293 21.84 5.33 7.95
CA GLU A 293 22.91 5.35 6.95
C GLU A 293 23.23 3.95 6.43
N LYS A 294 23.31 2.95 7.32
CA LYS A 294 23.52 1.55 6.93
C LYS A 294 22.42 1.04 6.01
N LYS A 295 21.15 1.37 6.29
CA LYS A 295 20.02 1.00 5.44
C LYS A 295 20.08 1.69 4.08
N ILE A 296 20.42 2.98 4.06
CA ILE A 296 20.58 3.75 2.82
C ILE A 296 21.69 3.14 1.95
N GLU A 297 22.83 2.75 2.52
CA GLU A 297 23.90 2.08 1.78
C GLU A 297 23.48 0.70 1.26
N ALA A 298 22.72 -0.07 2.04
CA ALA A 298 22.15 -1.34 1.57
C ALA A 298 21.21 -1.16 0.38
N ILE A 299 20.37 -0.11 0.38
CA ILE A 299 19.49 0.23 -0.75
C ILE A 299 20.31 0.66 -1.97
N LYS A 300 21.38 1.45 -1.79
CA LYS A 300 22.30 1.81 -2.89
C LYS A 300 22.95 0.59 -3.52
N ALA A 301 23.38 -0.38 -2.69
CA ALA A 301 24.02 -1.59 -3.16
C ALA A 301 23.08 -2.50 -3.96
N SER A 302 21.79 -2.57 -3.59
CA SER A 302 20.78 -3.35 -4.32
C SER A 302 20.30 -2.67 -5.60
N GLN A 303 20.44 -1.34 -5.70
CA GLN A 303 20.01 -0.55 -6.87
C GLN A 303 21.15 0.30 -7.45
N PRO A 304 22.18 -0.32 -8.07
CA PRO A 304 23.36 0.41 -8.58
C PRO A 304 23.04 1.42 -9.69
N ASN A 305 21.88 1.29 -10.36
CA ASN A 305 21.43 2.16 -11.43
C ASN A 305 20.40 3.23 -11.00
N ALA A 306 20.07 3.31 -9.70
CA ALA A 306 19.14 4.31 -9.20
C ALA A 306 19.73 5.73 -9.27
N ASP A 307 18.86 6.73 -9.43
CA ASP A 307 19.27 8.13 -9.39
C ASP A 307 19.84 8.48 -8.00
N LYS A 308 21.10 8.90 -7.98
CA LYS A 308 21.82 9.24 -6.74
C LYS A 308 21.22 10.45 -6.01
N SER A 309 20.46 11.29 -6.71
CA SER A 309 19.80 12.46 -6.13
C SER A 309 18.76 12.08 -5.06
N ILE A 310 18.13 10.91 -5.19
CA ILE A 310 17.09 10.39 -4.30
C ILE A 310 17.64 10.22 -2.88
N PHE A 311 18.87 9.71 -2.74
CA PHE A 311 19.50 9.46 -1.43
C PHE A 311 19.82 10.74 -0.64
N SER A 312 19.80 11.90 -1.29
CA SER A 312 20.01 13.20 -0.66
C SER A 312 18.71 13.93 -0.31
N ASN A 313 17.56 13.42 -0.77
CA ASN A 313 16.27 14.04 -0.53
C ASN A 313 15.82 13.86 0.95
N PRO A 314 15.57 14.95 1.70
CA PRO A 314 15.14 14.86 3.10
C PRO A 314 13.83 14.09 3.30
N GLN A 315 12.86 14.24 2.40
CA GLN A 315 11.58 13.53 2.48
C GLN A 315 11.77 12.03 2.27
N TRP A 316 12.66 11.65 1.36
CA TRP A 316 12.99 10.24 1.14
C TRP A 316 13.70 9.63 2.34
N LYS A 317 14.65 10.34 2.95
CA LYS A 317 15.32 9.88 4.17
C LYS A 317 14.34 9.68 5.32
N GLU A 318 13.39 10.60 5.50
CA GLU A 318 12.34 10.49 6.51
C GLU A 318 11.41 9.30 6.22
N TYR A 319 11.06 9.06 4.96
CA TYR A 319 10.32 7.87 4.57
C TYR A 319 11.07 6.58 4.94
N ILE A 320 12.35 6.46 4.57
CA ILE A 320 13.17 5.29 4.92
C ILE A 320 13.30 5.12 6.44
N LYS A 321 13.46 6.21 7.18
CA LYS A 321 13.50 6.18 8.64
C LYS A 321 12.20 5.62 9.23
N ASN A 322 11.05 6.01 8.68
CA ASN A 322 9.75 5.49 9.12
C ASN A 322 9.56 4.02 8.74
N VAL A 323 10.04 3.58 7.58
CA VAL A 323 10.04 2.16 7.18
C VAL A 323 10.90 1.33 8.13
N GLU A 324 12.14 1.74 8.36
CA GLU A 324 13.06 1.03 9.27
C GLU A 324 12.53 1.02 10.70
N ARG A 325 11.87 2.10 11.16
CA ARG A 325 11.18 2.12 12.46
C ARG A 325 10.14 1.02 12.57
N LYS A 326 9.31 0.83 11.52
CA LYS A 326 8.28 -0.21 11.50
C LYS A 326 8.89 -1.61 11.45
N GLU A 327 9.94 -1.81 10.65
CA GLU A 327 10.67 -3.09 10.60
C GLU A 327 11.30 -3.44 11.95
N LYS A 328 11.98 -2.48 12.59
CA LYS A 328 12.52 -2.64 13.95
C LYS A 328 11.42 -2.88 14.98
N GLY A 329 10.30 -2.17 14.86
CA GLY A 329 9.11 -2.38 15.68
C GLY A 329 8.54 -3.79 15.53
N PHE A 330 8.45 -4.30 14.31
CA PHE A 330 8.02 -5.66 14.02
C PHE A 330 8.97 -6.70 14.64
N ARG A 331 10.29 -6.54 14.47
CA ARG A 331 11.29 -7.43 15.12
C ARG A 331 11.12 -7.47 16.64
N LEU A 332 11.00 -6.31 17.28
CA LEU A 332 10.80 -6.23 18.73
C LEU A 332 9.47 -6.86 19.15
N PHE A 333 8.41 -6.70 18.36
CA PHE A 333 7.12 -7.32 18.62
C PHE A 333 7.19 -8.85 18.51
N VAL A 334 7.81 -9.36 17.45
CA VAL A 334 8.05 -10.79 17.24
C VAL A 334 8.90 -11.36 18.38
N GLU A 335 9.96 -10.67 18.80
CA GLU A 335 10.79 -11.09 19.93
C GLU A 335 9.97 -11.14 21.24
N GLU A 336 9.09 -10.17 21.50
CA GLU A 336 8.25 -10.14 22.70
C GLU A 336 7.22 -11.27 22.74
N VAL A 337 6.64 -11.64 21.59
CA VAL A 337 5.57 -12.65 21.50
C VAL A 337 6.10 -14.06 21.28
N LEU A 338 7.08 -14.22 20.40
CA LEU A 338 7.62 -15.51 19.98
C LEU A 338 8.99 -15.82 20.60
N GLY A 339 9.75 -14.82 21.03
CA GLY A 339 11.11 -14.98 21.51
C GLY A 339 12.17 -14.81 20.41
N LYS A 340 13.44 -14.67 20.83
CA LYS A 340 14.58 -14.37 19.96
C LYS A 340 14.85 -15.38 18.85
N ASP A 341 14.53 -16.65 19.07
CA ASP A 341 14.75 -17.73 18.10
C ASP A 341 13.86 -17.61 16.84
N PHE A 342 12.92 -16.68 16.84
CA PHE A 342 11.97 -16.43 15.75
C PHE A 342 12.24 -15.08 15.05
N LEU A 343 13.48 -14.59 15.12
CA LEU A 343 13.97 -13.51 14.27
C LEU A 343 14.69 -14.12 13.07
N ASP A 344 14.42 -13.59 11.88
CA ASP A 344 15.15 -14.00 10.68
C ASP A 344 16.55 -13.35 10.69
N GLU A 345 17.60 -14.09 10.34
CA GLU A 345 18.96 -13.54 10.21
C GLU A 345 19.07 -12.54 9.03
N HIS A 346 18.05 -12.51 8.16
CA HIS A 346 18.04 -11.75 6.92
C HIS A 346 17.21 -10.44 6.92
N ASN A 347 16.66 -10.00 8.05
CA ASN A 347 15.85 -8.76 8.14
C ASN A 347 16.48 -7.63 8.97
#